data_AF-M3FZF0-F1
#
_entry.id   AF-M3FZF0-F1
#
_cell.length_a   1.000
_cell.length_b   1.000
_cell.length_c   1.000
_cell.angle_alpha   90.00
_cell.angle_beta   90.00
_cell.angle_gamma   90.00
#
_symmetry.space_group_name_H-M   'P 1'
#
loop_
_entity.id
_entity.type
_entity.pdbx_description
1 polymer ?
#
loop_
_entity_poly.entity_id
_entity_poly.type
_entity_poly.pdbx_seq_one_letter_code
_entity_poly.pdbx_strand_id
1 'polypeptide(L)'
;MFLSESEQQITDEYIRNGYTIQKAADINSLDWIRENIANIVRDILGLSKEETSDILLNQIHKKVSVSDLNSFRLKVIQSMNSLADFRYHYYRVAKPYLETLVGNELSMQLRVNLSIQFPNDDSSLLPVHSDTWSGRFSL
;
A
#
# COMPACT_ATOMS: atom_id res chain seq x y z
N MET A 1 -14.56 -25.14 -11.23
CA MET A 1 -13.46 -24.22 -11.63
C MET A 1 -12.19 -25.06 -11.62
N PHE A 2 -11.43 -25.09 -12.71
CA PHE A 2 -10.18 -25.84 -12.74
C PHE A 2 -9.06 -24.90 -12.26
N LEU A 3 -8.66 -25.05 -11.00
CA LEU A 3 -7.52 -24.33 -10.42
C LEU A 3 -6.23 -25.13 -10.66
N SER A 4 -5.14 -24.43 -10.92
CA SER A 4 -3.79 -25.00 -10.83
C SER A 4 -3.46 -25.40 -9.40
N GLU A 5 -2.46 -26.26 -9.21
CA GLU A 5 -2.00 -26.64 -7.87
C GLU A 5 -1.58 -25.43 -7.03
N SER A 6 -0.95 -24.42 -7.63
CA SER A 6 -0.56 -23.18 -6.95
C SER A 6 -1.77 -22.36 -6.50
N GLU A 7 -2.81 -22.27 -7.33
CA GLU A 7 -4.04 -21.53 -6.99
C GLU A 7 -4.82 -22.24 -5.88
N GLN A 8 -4.85 -23.57 -5.91
CA GLN A 8 -5.44 -24.37 -4.84
C GLN A 8 -4.71 -24.16 -3.50
N GLN A 9 -3.37 -24.17 -3.51
CA GLN A 9 -2.57 -23.93 -2.30
C GLN A 9 -2.84 -22.55 -1.68
N ILE A 10 -2.90 -21.50 -2.51
CA ILE A 10 -3.21 -20.13 -2.06
C ILE A 10 -4.61 -20.07 -1.45
N THR A 11 -5.58 -20.71 -2.10
CA THR A 11 -6.97 -20.76 -1.63
C THR A 11 -7.09 -21.49 -0.29
N ASP A 12 -6.45 -22.65 -0.16
CA ASP A 12 -6.45 -23.45 1.06
C ASP A 12 -5.76 -22.71 2.22
N GLU A 13 -4.65 -22.02 1.95
CA GLU A 13 -3.97 -21.18 2.95
C GLU A 13 -4.88 -20.05 3.43
N TYR A 14 -5.53 -19.34 2.49
CA TYR A 14 -6.43 -18.25 2.80
C TYR A 14 -7.65 -18.72 3.61
N ILE A 15 -8.28 -19.83 3.24
CA ILE A 15 -9.43 -20.40 3.98
C ILE A 15 -9.01 -20.80 5.41
N ARG A 16 -7.82 -21.38 5.57
CA ARG A 16 -7.34 -21.85 6.87
C ARG A 16 -6.91 -20.71 7.79
N ASN A 17 -6.21 -19.70 7.26
CA ASN A 17 -5.52 -18.69 8.05
C ASN A 17 -6.23 -17.32 8.06
N GLY A 18 -7.13 -17.08 7.11
CA GLY A 18 -7.71 -15.76 6.84
C GLY A 18 -6.79 -14.81 6.07
N TYR A 19 -5.59 -15.26 5.69
CA TYR A 19 -4.61 -14.51 4.90
C TYR A 19 -3.68 -15.45 4.13
N THR A 20 -2.95 -14.92 3.15
CA THR A 20 -1.83 -15.59 2.46
C THR A 20 -0.65 -14.63 2.34
N ILE A 21 0.57 -15.16 2.37
CA ILE A 21 1.80 -14.37 2.20
C ILE A 21 2.42 -14.73 0.86
N GLN A 22 2.39 -13.79 -0.07
CA GLN A 22 2.89 -13.97 -1.44
C GLN A 22 3.95 -12.93 -1.79
N LYS A 23 4.85 -13.28 -2.72
CA LYS A 23 5.77 -12.29 -3.32
C LYS A 23 4.97 -11.34 -4.19
N ALA A 24 5.49 -10.13 -4.43
CA ALA A 24 4.90 -9.23 -5.42
C ALA A 24 4.85 -9.93 -6.79
N ALA A 25 3.66 -10.03 -7.37
CA ALA A 25 3.46 -10.66 -8.67
C ALA A 25 4.11 -9.86 -9.81
N ASP A 26 4.27 -8.55 -9.59
CA ASP A 26 4.97 -7.66 -10.50
C ASP A 26 5.88 -6.69 -9.75
N ILE A 27 7.16 -7.03 -9.75
CA ILE A 27 8.22 -6.24 -9.11
C ILE A 27 8.37 -4.87 -9.80
N ASN A 28 8.18 -4.78 -11.12
CA ASN A 28 8.32 -3.51 -11.83
C ASN A 28 7.26 -2.50 -11.41
N SER A 29 6.01 -2.94 -11.16
CA SER A 29 4.97 -2.06 -10.62
C SER A 29 5.25 -1.67 -9.17
N LEU A 30 5.80 -2.58 -8.36
CA LEU A 30 6.20 -2.25 -6.98
C LEU A 30 7.32 -1.20 -6.96
N ASP A 31 8.35 -1.37 -7.80
CA ASP A 31 9.43 -0.41 -7.95
C ASP A 31 8.92 0.94 -8.47
N TRP A 32 7.99 0.93 -9.44
CA TRP A 32 7.35 2.15 -9.93
C TRP A 32 6.60 2.90 -8.81
N ILE A 33 5.85 2.18 -7.96
CA ILE A 33 5.15 2.77 -6.81
C ILE A 33 6.15 3.39 -5.85
N ARG A 34 7.22 2.65 -5.49
CA ARG A 34 8.27 3.14 -4.59
C ARG A 34 8.90 4.43 -5.10
N GLU A 35 9.30 4.46 -6.37
CA GLU A 35 9.94 5.64 -6.97
C GLU A 35 9.00 6.83 -7.03
N ASN A 36 7.72 6.64 -7.37
CA ASN A 36 6.75 7.73 -7.41
C ASN A 36 6.47 8.30 -6.01
N ILE A 37 6.29 7.44 -5.01
CA ILE A 37 6.14 7.89 -3.62
C ILE A 37 7.38 8.66 -3.18
N ALA A 38 8.59 8.16 -3.47
CA ALA A 38 9.83 8.85 -3.12
C ALA A 38 9.95 10.22 -3.81
N ASN A 39 9.57 10.34 -5.09
CA ASN A 39 9.56 11.64 -5.78
C ASN A 39 8.55 12.61 -5.16
N ILE A 40 7.33 12.15 -4.87
CA ILE A 40 6.32 12.95 -4.16
C ILE A 40 6.86 13.46 -2.82
N VAL A 41 7.54 12.59 -2.06
CA VAL A 41 8.16 12.97 -0.78
C VAL A 41 9.25 14.02 -0.99
N ARG A 42 10.10 13.87 -2.00
CA ARG A 42 11.12 14.87 -2.34
C ARG A 42 10.48 16.22 -2.68
N ASP A 43 9.43 16.22 -3.49
CA ASP A 43 8.72 17.44 -3.89
C ASP A 43 8.07 18.14 -2.69
N ILE A 44 7.40 17.38 -1.81
CA ILE A 44 6.75 17.92 -0.61
C ILE A 44 7.76 18.55 0.36
N LEU A 45 8.96 17.95 0.46
CA LEU A 45 10.01 18.37 1.39
C LEU A 45 11.05 19.31 0.75
N GLY A 46 10.96 19.59 -0.56
CA GLY A 46 11.94 20.40 -1.29
C GLY A 46 13.33 19.78 -1.35
N LEU A 47 13.43 18.45 -1.44
CA LEU A 47 14.70 17.71 -1.42
C LEU A 47 15.22 17.43 -2.84
N SER A 48 16.53 17.48 -3.01
CA SER A 48 17.24 16.99 -4.18
C SER A 48 17.27 15.44 -4.21
N LYS A 49 17.53 14.85 -5.38
CA LYS A 49 17.68 13.40 -5.54
C LYS A 49 19.10 12.93 -5.19
N GLU A 50 19.59 13.31 -4.01
CA GLU A 50 20.92 12.92 -3.51
C GLU A 50 20.95 11.51 -2.95
N GLU A 51 19.90 11.12 -2.22
CA GLU A 51 19.76 9.78 -1.64
C GLU A 51 18.80 8.89 -2.45
N THR A 52 19.05 7.59 -2.40
CA THR A 52 18.18 6.59 -3.04
C THR A 52 16.78 6.61 -2.43
N SER A 53 15.78 6.15 -3.18
CA SER A 53 14.40 6.10 -2.74
C SER A 53 14.24 5.25 -1.47
N ASP A 54 14.94 4.13 -1.36
CA ASP A 54 14.93 3.31 -0.14
C ASP A 54 15.49 4.04 1.08
N ILE A 55 16.61 4.77 0.94
CA ILE A 55 17.20 5.53 2.06
C ILE A 55 16.25 6.64 2.49
N LEU A 56 15.70 7.41 1.55
CA LEU A 56 14.75 8.48 1.82
C LEU A 56 13.53 7.97 2.61
N LEU A 57 12.88 6.93 2.10
CA LEU A 57 11.64 6.42 2.68
C LEU A 57 11.88 5.78 4.06
N ASN A 58 12.95 5.00 4.22
CA ASN A 58 13.30 4.38 5.50
C ASN A 58 13.73 5.41 6.57
N GLN A 59 14.24 6.57 6.16
CA GLN A 59 14.73 7.60 7.07
C GLN A 59 13.83 8.83 7.16
N ILE A 60 12.57 8.73 6.73
CA ILE A 60 11.64 9.86 6.71
C ILE A 60 11.41 10.47 8.10
N HIS A 61 11.50 9.66 9.16
CA HIS A 61 11.43 10.10 10.56
C HIS A 61 12.52 11.10 10.97
N LYS A 62 13.62 11.20 10.21
CA LYS A 62 14.67 12.21 10.43
C LYS A 62 14.34 13.56 9.78
N LYS A 63 13.37 13.58 8.87
CA LYS A 63 13.02 14.74 8.03
C LYS A 63 11.64 15.31 8.34
N VAL A 64 10.75 14.51 8.92
CA VAL A 64 9.39 14.89 9.30
C VAL A 64 9.22 14.65 10.80
N SER A 65 8.70 15.65 11.52
CA SER A 65 8.41 15.53 12.95
C SER A 65 7.14 14.68 13.19
N VAL A 66 7.01 14.07 14.37
CA VAL A 66 5.79 13.33 14.74
C VAL A 66 4.55 14.23 14.70
N SER A 67 4.66 15.50 15.12
CA SER A 67 3.55 16.46 15.07
C SER A 67 3.07 16.77 13.64
N ASP A 68 3.96 16.71 12.65
CA ASP A 68 3.63 16.98 11.26
C ASP A 68 3.26 15.72 10.47
N LEU A 69 3.47 14.52 11.05
CA LEU A 69 3.33 13.22 10.36
C LEU A 69 1.96 13.04 9.72
N ASN A 70 0.88 13.35 10.43
CA ASN A 70 -0.47 13.19 9.87
C ASN A 70 -0.71 14.12 8.67
N SER A 71 -0.34 15.39 8.79
CA SER A 71 -0.46 16.38 7.71
C SER A 71 0.39 15.99 6.51
N PHE A 72 1.62 15.51 6.75
CA PHE A 72 2.51 14.98 5.73
C PHE A 72 1.90 13.76 5.02
N ARG A 73 1.42 12.76 5.77
CA ARG A 73 0.76 11.56 5.25
C ARG A 73 -0.41 11.91 4.33
N LEU A 74 -1.27 12.86 4.74
CA LEU A 74 -2.41 13.29 3.93
C LEU A 74 -1.97 13.91 2.60
N LYS A 75 -0.92 14.74 2.60
CA LYS A 75 -0.36 15.31 1.35
C LYS A 75 0.17 14.22 0.42
N VAL A 76 0.91 13.24 0.95
CA VAL A 76 1.42 12.12 0.15
C VAL A 76 0.26 11.31 -0.44
N ILE A 77 -0.78 11.00 0.35
CA ILE A 77 -1.98 10.29 -0.13
C ILE A 77 -2.66 11.06 -1.27
N GLN A 78 -2.82 12.37 -1.12
CA GLN A 78 -3.45 13.20 -2.15
C GLN A 78 -2.65 13.20 -3.45
N SER A 79 -1.33 13.44 -3.38
CA SER A 79 -0.46 13.44 -4.55
C SER A 79 -0.41 12.07 -5.21
N MET A 80 -0.26 11.00 -4.43
CA MET A 80 -0.25 9.62 -4.92
C MET A 80 -1.53 9.27 -5.70
N ASN A 81 -2.70 9.63 -5.17
CA ASN A 81 -3.99 9.33 -5.80
C ASN A 81 -4.30 10.25 -7.00
N SER A 82 -3.55 11.33 -7.21
CA SER A 82 -3.65 12.15 -8.43
C SER A 82 -2.91 11.56 -9.63
N LEU A 83 -2.00 10.60 -9.42
CA LEU A 83 -1.31 9.88 -10.48
C LEU A 83 -2.28 8.90 -11.15
N ALA A 84 -2.57 9.11 -12.43
CA ALA A 84 -3.54 8.31 -13.19
C ALA A 84 -3.25 6.80 -13.14
N ASP A 85 -1.97 6.43 -13.24
CA ASP A 85 -1.53 5.02 -13.31
C ASP A 85 -1.28 4.37 -11.94
N PHE A 86 -1.44 5.11 -10.83
CA PHE A 86 -1.09 4.58 -9.52
C PHE A 86 -1.91 3.33 -9.16
N ARG A 87 -3.22 3.39 -9.40
CA ARG A 87 -4.13 2.25 -9.15
C ARG A 87 -3.81 1.06 -10.04
N TYR A 88 -3.41 1.31 -11.29
CA TYR A 88 -3.03 0.26 -12.22
C TYR A 88 -1.80 -0.49 -11.70
N HIS A 89 -0.74 0.22 -11.32
CA HIS A 89 0.45 -0.40 -10.75
C HIS A 89 0.15 -1.09 -9.41
N TYR A 90 -0.66 -0.48 -8.55
CA TYR A 90 -1.06 -1.09 -7.27
C TYR A 90 -1.81 -2.40 -7.46
N TYR A 91 -2.75 -2.46 -8.41
CA TYR A 91 -3.47 -3.70 -8.75
C TYR A 91 -2.50 -4.78 -9.26
N ARG A 92 -1.57 -4.43 -10.15
CA ARG A 92 -0.63 -5.39 -10.76
C ARG A 92 0.26 -6.11 -9.76
N VAL A 93 0.59 -5.49 -8.63
CA VAL A 93 1.40 -6.10 -7.57
C VAL A 93 0.76 -7.37 -7.01
N ALA A 94 -0.57 -7.45 -6.95
CA ALA A 94 -1.30 -8.57 -6.36
C ALA A 94 -2.31 -9.24 -7.30
N LYS A 95 -2.39 -8.79 -8.56
CA LYS A 95 -3.38 -9.22 -9.56
C LYS A 95 -3.67 -10.73 -9.57
N PRO A 96 -2.71 -11.65 -9.77
CA PRO A 96 -3.02 -13.07 -9.88
C PRO A 96 -3.61 -13.64 -8.59
N TYR A 97 -3.22 -13.12 -7.43
CA TYR A 97 -3.74 -13.57 -6.14
C TYR A 97 -5.16 -13.07 -5.91
N LEU A 98 -5.45 -11.83 -6.30
CA LEU A 98 -6.81 -11.29 -6.25
C LEU A 98 -7.74 -12.07 -7.19
N GLU A 99 -7.32 -12.31 -8.43
CA GLU A 99 -8.11 -13.10 -9.39
C GLU A 99 -8.34 -14.54 -8.91
N THR A 100 -7.37 -15.13 -8.20
CA THR A 100 -7.51 -16.47 -7.58
C THR A 100 -8.52 -16.47 -6.43
N LEU A 101 -8.45 -15.49 -5.52
CA LEU A 101 -9.21 -15.49 -4.27
C LEU A 101 -10.64 -14.95 -4.40
N VAL A 102 -10.83 -13.88 -5.19
CA VAL A 102 -12.11 -13.16 -5.33
C VAL A 102 -12.69 -13.22 -6.74
N GLY A 103 -11.96 -13.77 -7.70
CA GLY A 103 -12.42 -13.88 -9.09
C GLY A 103 -12.35 -12.56 -9.85
N ASN A 104 -13.08 -12.49 -10.96
CA ASN A 104 -13.10 -11.36 -11.88
C ASN A 104 -14.11 -10.25 -11.51
N GLU A 105 -14.92 -10.44 -10.47
CA GLU A 105 -15.93 -9.47 -9.99
C GLU A 105 -15.35 -8.46 -8.98
N LEU A 106 -14.03 -8.21 -9.05
CA LEU A 106 -13.35 -7.32 -8.13
C LEU A 106 -13.76 -5.85 -8.36
N SER A 107 -14.38 -5.23 -7.35
CA SER A 107 -14.49 -3.76 -7.28
C SER A 107 -13.25 -3.20 -6.57
N MET A 108 -12.47 -2.38 -7.27
CA MET A 108 -11.28 -1.76 -6.69
C MET A 108 -11.62 -0.47 -5.97
N GLN A 109 -11.07 -0.28 -4.77
CA GLN A 109 -11.18 0.99 -4.04
C GLN A 109 -10.65 2.16 -4.88
N LEU A 110 -11.41 3.26 -4.93
CA LEU A 110 -11.07 4.42 -5.76
C LEU A 110 -9.82 5.18 -5.30
N ARG A 111 -9.44 5.05 -4.02
CA ARG A 111 -8.30 5.75 -3.42
C ARG A 111 -7.45 4.77 -2.62
N VAL A 112 -6.14 4.77 -2.87
CA VAL A 112 -5.18 3.97 -2.10
C VAL A 112 -4.75 4.76 -0.87
N ASN A 113 -4.70 4.10 0.28
CA ASN A 113 -4.26 4.71 1.54
C ASN A 113 -2.76 4.46 1.78
N LEU A 114 -2.15 5.19 2.71
CA LEU A 114 -0.74 5.07 3.07
C LEU A 114 -0.59 5.04 4.58
N SER A 115 0.15 4.05 5.08
CA SER A 115 0.60 4.02 6.47
C SER A 115 2.09 4.35 6.53
N ILE A 116 2.48 5.18 7.51
CA ILE A 116 3.87 5.55 7.78
C ILE A 116 4.09 5.30 9.26
N GLN A 117 5.08 4.48 9.60
CA GLN A 117 5.40 4.11 10.97
C GLN A 117 6.78 4.66 11.32
N PHE A 118 6.86 5.46 12.38
CA PHE A 118 8.13 5.97 12.90
C PHE A 118 8.71 5.00 13.94
N PRO A 119 10.04 4.91 14.07
CA PRO A 119 10.65 4.17 15.16
C PRO A 119 10.18 4.69 16.52
N ASN A 120 9.78 3.79 17.42
CA ASN A 120 9.31 4.08 18.79
C ASN A 120 8.07 5.00 18.88
N ASP A 121 7.25 5.07 17.82
CA ASP A 121 5.98 5.79 17.84
C ASP A 121 4.80 4.85 18.11
N ASP A 122 4.32 4.84 19.36
CA ASP A 122 3.17 4.03 19.77
C ASP A 122 1.83 4.66 19.36
N SER A 123 1.81 5.93 18.92
CA SER A 123 0.57 6.61 18.49
C SER A 123 0.00 6.06 17.18
N SER A 124 0.83 5.34 16.43
CA SER A 124 0.51 4.67 15.17
C SER A 124 -0.04 3.25 15.34
N LEU A 125 0.02 2.68 16.56
CA LEU A 125 -0.46 1.33 16.83
C LEU A 125 -1.99 1.33 16.86
N LEU A 126 -2.61 0.77 15.81
CA LEU A 126 -4.04 0.52 15.84
C LEU A 126 -4.32 -0.61 16.84
N PRO A 127 -5.28 -0.46 17.77
CA PRO A 127 -5.77 -1.58 18.56
C PRO A 127 -6.29 -2.67 17.64
N VAL A 128 -6.32 -3.92 18.12
CA VAL A 128 -6.82 -5.07 17.34
C VAL A 128 -8.19 -4.73 16.75
N HIS A 129 -8.26 -4.67 15.42
CA HIS A 129 -9.46 -4.34 14.66
C HIS A 129 -9.65 -5.37 13.55
N SER A 130 -10.90 -5.57 13.15
CA SER A 130 -11.26 -6.32 11.94
C SER A 130 -11.77 -5.30 10.92
N ASP A 131 -11.14 -5.21 9.75
CA ASP A 131 -11.55 -4.33 8.65
C ASP A 131 -12.88 -4.76 7.98
N THR A 132 -13.64 -5.66 8.60
CA THR A 132 -14.92 -6.16 8.10
C THR A 132 -16.07 -5.18 8.34
N TRP A 133 -15.91 -4.17 9.21
CA TRP A 133 -16.98 -3.26 9.60
C TRP A 133 -16.57 -1.78 9.50
N SER A 134 -16.32 -1.30 8.28
CA SER A 134 -16.25 0.14 7.99
C SER A 134 -17.09 0.53 6.75
N GLY A 135 -18.27 -0.09 6.61
CA GLY A 135 -19.36 0.45 5.80
C GLY A 135 -20.05 1.60 6.52
N ARG A 136 -19.43 2.78 6.61
CA ARG A 136 -20.16 4.01 6.98
C ARG A 136 -20.51 4.79 5.72
N PHE A 137 -21.66 4.45 5.14
CA PHE A 137 -22.47 5.39 4.38
C PHE A 137 -23.17 6.31 5.40
N SER A 138 -22.90 7.61 5.32
CA SER A 138 -23.84 8.62 5.81
C SER A 138 -24.01 9.64 4.70
N LEU A 139 -25.27 9.71 4.23
CA LEU A 139 -25.83 10.68 3.30
C LEU A 139 -25.45 12.13 3.65
#